data_AF-A0A8K0MWI5-F1
#
_entry.id   AF-A0A8K0MWI5-F1
#
_cell.length_a   1.000
_cell.length_b   1.000
_cell.length_c   1.000
_cell.angle_alpha   90.00
_cell.angle_beta   90.00
_cell.angle_gamma   90.00
#
_symmetry.space_group_name_H-M   'P 1'
#
loop_
_entity.id
_entity.type
_entity.pdbx_description
1 polymer ?
#
loop_
_entity_poly.entity_id
_entity_poly.type
_entity_poly.pdbx_seq_one_letter_code
_entity_poly.pdbx_strand_id
1 'polypeptide(L)'
;MVQQCQFGFIQLGSTLGINYGQVANNLPSPEQVLTLLTSLSITKIRIYDTNPQVLTAFANSGIDLIVTVPNEVVAQVTDPRQALQWVMTNIKPYFPATKISGIAVANEVFTSDDTALMSNLVPAMVSLHAALVQLGLDSYIHLSTANSLAVLETSYPPSSGSFKPELASLLVSFLQFLKETNSPFWINAYPYFAYKGDPNNVSLDYVLFNPNQGIADPYTKLHYDNMLYAQVDAVIFAIARMGYGGVEVRVSETGWPSKGDLGETGATVENARAYNRNLLLRQMRNQGTPLRPNQRLEVYLFALFNEDMKPGPTSERNYGLLRPDGTMAYNLGLGRLTSTSTASVSLASSAARAMNLPFRILSSLKVLGGFQAPKRDEQIQLPVFHITKRLTTQTSLSFEANNLAIQIMAEKEGGIVNKGHEEGMKLALSLLQEFDLPLGLLPLADVVEVGFVRSTGYMWIVQKAKVEHSFKIVSKLVSYATEINGYVEKHRIKKLKGVKAKELLLWPPVNEITVDYPPTGKIHFKSLAGVTKTFPVEAFAAGQ
;
A
#
# COMPACT_ATOMS: atom_id res chain seq x y z
N MET A 1 -31.01 11.52 -13.88
CA MET A 1 -30.18 12.51 -14.61
C MET A 1 -29.02 12.90 -13.70
N VAL A 2 -27.86 12.27 -13.89
CA VAL A 2 -26.64 12.63 -13.15
C VAL A 2 -25.90 13.67 -14.00
N GLN A 3 -25.63 14.81 -13.38
CA GLN A 3 -25.02 15.98 -13.98
C GLN A 3 -23.63 15.63 -14.53
N GLN A 4 -23.45 15.79 -15.84
CA GLN A 4 -22.15 15.66 -16.51
C GLN A 4 -21.21 16.75 -15.99
N CYS A 5 -20.36 16.41 -15.03
CA CYS A 5 -19.24 17.25 -14.62
C CYS A 5 -18.09 17.06 -15.63
N GLN A 6 -17.78 18.13 -16.37
CA GLN A 6 -16.58 18.25 -17.20
C GLN A 6 -15.31 18.21 -16.33
N PHE A 7 -14.70 17.04 -16.16
CA PHE A 7 -13.33 16.90 -15.69
C PHE A 7 -12.55 16.00 -16.66
N GLY A 8 -11.35 16.43 -17.04
CA GLY A 8 -10.52 15.72 -18.01
C GLY A 8 -10.34 14.24 -17.65
N PHE A 9 -10.92 13.37 -18.47
CA PHE A 9 -10.91 11.92 -18.26
C PHE A 9 -9.50 11.36 -18.39
N ILE A 10 -9.04 10.67 -17.33
CA ILE A 10 -7.85 9.82 -17.37
C ILE A 10 -8.21 8.58 -18.20
N GLN A 11 -7.49 8.30 -19.29
CA GLN A 11 -7.50 6.97 -19.90
C GLN A 11 -6.29 6.21 -19.40
N LEU A 12 -6.49 5.33 -18.43
CA LEU A 12 -5.55 4.27 -18.14
C LEU A 12 -5.70 3.27 -19.29
N GLY A 13 -4.68 3.16 -20.14
CA GLY A 13 -4.73 2.28 -21.31
C GLY A 13 -5.07 0.84 -20.91
N SER A 14 -5.69 0.09 -21.82
CA SER A 14 -6.10 -1.32 -21.65
C SER A 14 -4.98 -2.29 -21.25
N THR A 15 -3.75 -1.79 -21.15
CA THR A 15 -2.55 -2.52 -20.77
C THR A 15 -2.40 -2.60 -19.25
N LEU A 16 -2.65 -1.54 -18.48
CA LEU A 16 -2.36 -1.51 -17.03
C LEU A 16 -3.52 -2.11 -16.23
N GLY A 17 -3.23 -3.10 -15.38
CA GLY A 17 -4.19 -3.59 -14.38
C GLY A 17 -4.21 -2.71 -13.14
N ILE A 18 -5.25 -2.83 -12.32
CA ILE A 18 -5.33 -2.12 -11.04
C ILE A 18 -5.85 -3.02 -9.92
N ASN A 19 -5.31 -2.85 -8.72
CA ASN A 19 -5.79 -3.52 -7.54
C ASN A 19 -7.03 -2.79 -7.02
N TYR A 20 -8.15 -3.50 -6.93
CA TYR A 20 -9.40 -3.04 -6.33
C TYR A 20 -9.46 -3.54 -4.88
N GLY A 21 -8.76 -2.83 -4.01
CA GLY A 21 -8.82 -3.03 -2.56
C GLY A 21 -10.16 -2.57 -1.98
N GLN A 22 -10.63 -3.29 -0.98
CA GLN A 22 -11.95 -3.09 -0.34
C GLN A 22 -11.83 -2.91 1.18
N VAL A 23 -10.63 -2.62 1.71
CA VAL A 23 -10.43 -2.41 3.16
C VAL A 23 -10.82 -0.98 3.55
N ALA A 24 -12.11 -0.68 3.40
CA ALA A 24 -12.73 0.61 3.67
C ALA A 24 -14.25 0.48 3.88
N ASN A 25 -14.88 1.46 4.52
CA ASN A 25 -16.34 1.45 4.78
C ASN A 25 -17.12 2.52 4.00
N ASN A 26 -16.47 3.21 3.06
CA ASN A 26 -17.00 4.36 2.34
C ASN A 26 -16.82 4.26 0.81
N LEU A 27 -16.52 3.07 0.29
CA LEU A 27 -16.33 2.86 -1.15
C LEU A 27 -17.66 2.82 -1.92
N PRO A 28 -17.64 3.14 -3.23
CA PRO A 28 -18.82 3.00 -4.10
C PRO A 28 -19.26 1.55 -4.24
N SER A 29 -20.50 1.33 -4.69
CA SER A 29 -20.97 -0.04 -4.99
C SER A 29 -20.17 -0.66 -6.16
N PRO A 30 -20.11 -2.00 -6.27
CA PRO A 30 -19.41 -2.66 -7.37
C PRO A 30 -19.86 -2.20 -8.77
N GLU A 31 -21.13 -1.86 -8.98
CA GLU A 31 -21.66 -1.34 -10.25
C GLU A 31 -21.15 0.07 -10.56
N GLN A 32 -21.04 0.92 -9.52
CA GLN A 32 -20.44 2.24 -9.64
C GLN A 32 -18.94 2.12 -9.94
N VAL A 33 -18.25 1.18 -9.30
CA VAL A 33 -16.85 0.88 -9.58
C VAL A 33 -16.66 0.40 -11.01
N LEU A 34 -17.51 -0.51 -11.52
CA LEU A 34 -17.47 -0.92 -12.92
C LEU A 34 -17.64 0.27 -13.89
N THR A 35 -18.55 1.18 -13.57
CA THR A 35 -18.75 2.41 -14.36
C THR A 35 -17.49 3.28 -14.36
N LEU A 36 -16.86 3.44 -13.19
CA LEU A 36 -15.60 4.18 -13.06
C LEU A 36 -14.48 3.53 -13.86
N LEU A 37 -14.26 2.22 -13.72
CA LEU A 37 -13.24 1.48 -14.47
C LEU A 37 -13.43 1.62 -15.99
N THR A 38 -14.67 1.51 -16.46
CA THR A 38 -15.02 1.70 -17.86
C THR A 38 -14.69 3.12 -18.33
N SER A 39 -15.03 4.14 -17.54
CA SER A 39 -14.71 5.54 -17.86
C SER A 39 -13.20 5.81 -17.92
N LEU A 40 -12.43 5.04 -17.14
CA LEU A 40 -10.97 5.10 -17.07
C LEU A 40 -10.29 4.19 -18.10
N SER A 41 -11.04 3.42 -18.89
CA SER A 41 -10.52 2.41 -19.83
C SER A 41 -9.67 1.31 -19.19
N ILE A 42 -9.86 1.06 -17.88
CA ILE A 42 -9.22 -0.05 -17.17
C ILE A 42 -9.95 -1.34 -17.54
N THR A 43 -9.19 -2.34 -17.98
CA THR A 43 -9.73 -3.63 -18.45
C THR A 43 -9.22 -4.84 -17.65
N LYS A 44 -8.38 -4.61 -16.64
CA LYS A 44 -7.86 -5.67 -15.77
C LYS A 44 -7.90 -5.21 -14.32
N ILE A 45 -8.43 -6.04 -13.43
CA ILE A 45 -8.41 -5.78 -12.00
C ILE A 45 -7.97 -6.99 -11.19
N ARG A 46 -7.45 -6.75 -10.00
CA ARG A 46 -7.24 -7.78 -8.96
C ARG A 46 -8.06 -7.44 -7.74
N ILE A 47 -8.75 -8.43 -7.18
CA ILE A 47 -9.41 -8.36 -5.87
C ILE A 47 -8.77 -9.35 -4.89
N TYR A 48 -8.85 -9.04 -3.60
CA TYR A 48 -8.17 -9.76 -2.52
C TYR A 48 -9.04 -10.85 -1.86
N ASP A 49 -10.15 -11.17 -2.48
CA ASP A 49 -11.12 -12.19 -2.07
C ASP A 49 -11.86 -12.75 -3.29
N THR A 50 -13.01 -13.39 -3.05
CA THR A 50 -13.99 -13.79 -4.06
C THR A 50 -15.35 -13.14 -3.77
N ASN A 51 -15.38 -11.81 -3.55
CA ASN A 51 -16.61 -11.09 -3.19
C ASN A 51 -17.72 -11.32 -4.25
N PRO A 52 -18.84 -11.97 -3.89
CA PRO A 52 -19.90 -12.34 -4.82
C PRO A 52 -20.58 -11.11 -5.45
N GLN A 53 -20.63 -9.97 -4.75
CA GLN A 53 -21.22 -8.74 -5.28
C GLN A 53 -20.36 -8.17 -6.41
N VAL A 54 -19.03 -8.19 -6.24
CA VAL A 54 -18.09 -7.77 -7.30
C VAL A 54 -18.16 -8.74 -8.47
N LEU A 55 -18.08 -10.04 -8.21
CA LEU A 55 -18.11 -11.04 -9.28
C LEU A 55 -19.42 -10.99 -10.06
N THR A 56 -20.56 -10.73 -9.42
CA THR A 56 -21.85 -10.56 -10.11
C THR A 56 -21.91 -9.28 -10.91
N ALA A 57 -21.51 -8.14 -10.33
CA ALA A 57 -21.57 -6.84 -11.00
C ALA A 57 -20.69 -6.78 -12.25
N PHE A 58 -19.58 -7.54 -12.28
CA PHE A 58 -18.63 -7.56 -13.39
C PHE A 58 -18.98 -8.56 -14.49
N ALA A 59 -20.09 -9.28 -14.37
CA ALA A 59 -20.57 -10.20 -15.41
C ALA A 59 -20.79 -9.47 -16.75
N ASN A 60 -20.27 -10.07 -17.82
CA ASN A 60 -20.30 -9.58 -19.20
C ASN A 60 -19.66 -8.19 -19.42
N SER A 61 -18.88 -7.70 -18.45
CA SER A 61 -18.16 -6.42 -18.57
C SER A 61 -16.95 -6.47 -19.51
N GLY A 62 -16.40 -7.67 -19.72
CA GLY A 62 -15.13 -7.86 -20.44
C GLY A 62 -13.89 -7.49 -19.63
N ILE A 63 -14.04 -6.97 -18.40
CA ILE A 63 -12.92 -6.74 -17.48
C ILE A 63 -12.36 -8.08 -17.02
N ASP A 64 -11.05 -8.21 -17.09
CA ASP A 64 -10.28 -9.36 -16.66
C ASP A 64 -10.01 -9.31 -15.15
N LEU A 65 -10.34 -10.38 -14.42
CA LEU A 65 -10.24 -10.46 -12.97
C LEU A 65 -9.22 -11.50 -12.51
N ILE A 66 -8.32 -11.06 -11.62
CA ILE A 66 -7.60 -11.93 -10.70
C ILE A 66 -8.34 -11.90 -9.35
N VAL A 67 -8.75 -13.06 -8.86
CA VAL A 67 -9.34 -13.22 -7.52
C VAL A 67 -8.32 -13.82 -6.55
N THR A 68 -8.56 -13.77 -5.25
CA THR A 68 -7.60 -14.27 -4.25
C THR A 68 -8.25 -15.28 -3.30
N VAL A 69 -7.57 -16.40 -3.06
CA VAL A 69 -7.84 -17.30 -1.93
C VAL A 69 -7.25 -16.64 -0.68
N PRO A 70 -8.05 -16.27 0.33
CA PRO A 70 -7.52 -15.66 1.55
C PRO A 70 -6.53 -16.57 2.29
N ASN A 71 -5.57 -15.99 3.00
CA ASN A 71 -4.50 -16.74 3.69
C ASN A 71 -5.07 -17.80 4.66
N GLU A 72 -6.15 -17.47 5.36
CA GLU A 72 -6.84 -18.34 6.32
C GLU A 72 -7.53 -19.57 5.69
N VAL A 73 -7.77 -19.54 4.38
CA VAL A 73 -8.41 -20.64 3.64
C VAL A 73 -7.38 -21.65 3.13
N VAL A 74 -6.11 -21.25 2.97
CA VAL A 74 -5.07 -22.06 2.32
C VAL A 74 -4.96 -23.47 2.91
N ALA A 75 -4.93 -23.60 4.24
CA ALA A 75 -4.84 -24.91 4.89
C ALA A 75 -6.02 -25.84 4.55
N GLN A 76 -7.22 -25.29 4.40
CA GLN A 76 -8.43 -26.06 4.10
C GLN A 76 -8.40 -26.62 2.67
N VAL A 77 -7.98 -25.79 1.71
CA VAL A 77 -7.93 -26.18 0.29
C VAL A 77 -6.71 -27.03 -0.07
N THR A 78 -5.95 -27.50 0.91
CA THR A 78 -5.02 -28.63 0.71
C THR A 78 -5.77 -29.95 0.49
N ASP A 79 -6.97 -30.14 1.07
CA ASP A 79 -7.83 -31.29 0.79
C ASP A 79 -8.48 -31.13 -0.60
N PRO A 80 -8.28 -32.08 -1.54
CA PRO A 80 -8.83 -31.99 -2.89
C PRO A 80 -10.35 -31.81 -2.96
N ARG A 81 -11.11 -32.39 -2.02
CA ARG A 81 -12.58 -32.22 -1.97
C ARG A 81 -12.95 -30.81 -1.54
N GLN A 82 -12.22 -30.24 -0.58
CA GLN A 82 -12.43 -28.85 -0.15
C GLN A 82 -11.99 -27.87 -1.24
N ALA A 83 -10.90 -28.14 -1.95
CA ALA A 83 -10.46 -27.36 -3.11
C ALA A 83 -11.51 -27.36 -4.23
N LEU A 84 -12.04 -28.54 -4.58
CA LEU A 84 -13.12 -28.65 -5.56
C LEU A 84 -14.37 -27.88 -5.12
N GLN A 85 -14.77 -28.04 -3.86
CA GLN A 85 -15.90 -27.30 -3.30
C GLN A 85 -15.67 -25.79 -3.35
N TRP A 86 -14.46 -25.34 -3.04
CA TRP A 86 -14.08 -23.93 -3.09
C TRP A 86 -14.22 -23.37 -4.52
N VAL A 87 -13.70 -24.08 -5.53
CA VAL A 87 -13.83 -23.66 -6.95
C VAL A 87 -15.29 -23.66 -7.40
N MET A 88 -16.05 -24.70 -7.05
CA MET A 88 -17.48 -24.81 -7.37
C MET A 88 -18.34 -23.72 -6.73
N THR A 89 -17.92 -23.20 -5.59
CA THR A 89 -18.67 -22.16 -4.84
C THR A 89 -18.25 -20.76 -5.28
N ASN A 90 -16.95 -20.53 -5.45
CA ASN A 90 -16.40 -19.17 -5.56
C ASN A 90 -16.04 -18.76 -7.00
N ILE A 91 -15.88 -19.73 -7.91
CA ILE A 91 -15.43 -19.47 -9.29
C ILE A 91 -16.51 -19.89 -10.29
N LYS A 92 -16.94 -21.15 -10.23
CA LYS A 92 -17.84 -21.76 -11.23
C LYS A 92 -19.16 -20.99 -11.45
N PRO A 93 -19.83 -20.41 -10.43
CA PRO A 93 -21.10 -19.71 -10.64
C PRO A 93 -20.96 -18.42 -11.47
N TYR A 94 -19.77 -17.82 -11.50
CA TYR A 94 -19.52 -16.54 -12.17
C TYR A 94 -18.88 -16.71 -13.55
N PHE A 95 -18.14 -17.81 -13.77
CA PHE A 95 -17.48 -18.09 -15.03
C PHE A 95 -18.44 -18.76 -16.06
N PRO A 96 -18.46 -18.35 -17.34
CA PRO A 96 -17.57 -17.39 -18.00
C PRO A 96 -18.10 -15.96 -18.07
N ALA A 97 -19.29 -15.67 -17.51
CA ALA A 97 -19.90 -14.35 -17.60
C ALA A 97 -18.94 -13.28 -17.03
N THR A 98 -18.34 -13.56 -15.88
CA THR A 98 -17.24 -12.79 -15.32
C THR A 98 -15.93 -13.41 -15.77
N LYS A 99 -15.09 -12.61 -16.45
CA LYS A 99 -13.81 -13.08 -17.00
C LYS A 99 -12.77 -13.19 -15.89
N ILE A 100 -12.80 -14.30 -15.16
CA ILE A 100 -11.77 -14.67 -14.19
C ILE A 100 -10.63 -15.35 -14.96
N SER A 101 -9.43 -14.78 -14.94
CA SER A 101 -8.24 -15.36 -15.61
C SER A 101 -7.14 -15.81 -14.66
N GLY A 102 -7.26 -15.48 -13.37
CA GLY A 102 -6.26 -15.81 -12.39
C GLY A 102 -6.83 -16.01 -10.99
N ILE A 103 -6.22 -16.93 -10.26
CA ILE A 103 -6.43 -17.14 -8.83
C ILE A 103 -5.09 -16.95 -8.11
N ALA A 104 -5.00 -15.94 -7.27
CA ALA A 104 -3.90 -15.74 -6.32
C ALA A 104 -4.16 -16.58 -5.09
N VAL A 105 -3.38 -17.64 -4.88
CA VAL A 105 -3.46 -18.44 -3.67
C VAL A 105 -2.66 -17.72 -2.58
N ALA A 106 -3.38 -17.04 -1.68
CA ALA A 106 -2.82 -16.18 -0.65
C ALA A 106 -2.00 -14.97 -1.17
N ASN A 107 -1.50 -14.18 -0.22
CA ASN A 107 -0.69 -12.99 -0.47
C ASN A 107 0.52 -12.95 0.48
N GLU A 108 1.71 -12.79 -0.09
CA GLU A 108 3.01 -12.61 0.58
C GLU A 108 3.39 -13.72 1.57
N VAL A 109 3.02 -14.96 1.25
CA VAL A 109 3.17 -16.15 2.12
C VAL A 109 4.62 -16.40 2.54
N PHE A 110 5.58 -16.35 1.61
CA PHE A 110 6.97 -16.68 1.89
C PHE A 110 7.72 -15.65 2.75
N THR A 111 7.07 -14.53 3.06
CA THR A 111 7.59 -13.50 3.96
C THR A 111 6.73 -13.37 5.22
N SER A 112 5.82 -14.31 5.44
CA SER A 112 5.03 -14.39 6.67
C SER A 112 5.78 -15.17 7.75
N ASP A 113 5.42 -14.93 9.01
CA ASP A 113 5.91 -15.71 10.16
C ASP A 113 5.14 -17.03 10.35
N ASP A 114 4.22 -17.37 9.44
CA ASP A 114 3.37 -18.56 9.51
C ASP A 114 3.96 -19.70 8.68
N THR A 115 4.76 -20.53 9.34
CA THR A 115 5.41 -21.69 8.70
C THR A 115 4.40 -22.71 8.19
N ALA A 116 3.22 -22.83 8.82
CA ALA A 116 2.18 -23.73 8.37
C ALA A 116 1.53 -23.21 7.07
N LEU A 117 1.28 -21.90 6.98
CA LEU A 117 0.82 -21.26 5.75
C LEU A 117 1.82 -21.48 4.61
N MET A 118 3.12 -21.30 4.87
CA MET A 118 4.18 -21.55 3.90
C MET A 118 4.21 -23.01 3.43
N SER A 119 4.12 -23.98 4.34
CA SER A 119 4.13 -25.40 3.97
C SER A 119 2.86 -25.84 3.23
N ASN A 120 1.72 -25.20 3.48
CA ASN A 120 0.43 -25.53 2.88
C ASN A 120 0.20 -24.90 1.50
N LEU A 121 1.00 -23.89 1.12
CA LEU A 121 0.78 -23.14 -0.11
C LEU A 121 0.81 -24.00 -1.37
N VAL A 122 1.91 -24.72 -1.63
CA VAL A 122 2.03 -25.53 -2.87
C VAL A 122 1.02 -26.69 -2.87
N PRO A 123 0.79 -27.44 -1.77
CA PRO A 123 -0.29 -28.42 -1.70
C PRO A 123 -1.68 -27.83 -2.03
N ALA A 124 -2.00 -26.64 -1.52
CA ALA A 124 -3.25 -25.94 -1.84
C ALA A 124 -3.35 -25.60 -3.33
N MET A 125 -2.26 -25.08 -3.93
CA MET A 125 -2.20 -24.78 -5.35
C MET A 125 -2.41 -26.02 -6.22
N VAL A 126 -1.79 -27.15 -5.86
CA VAL A 126 -1.96 -28.44 -6.54
C VAL A 126 -3.41 -28.91 -6.48
N SER A 127 -4.02 -28.90 -5.30
CA SER A 127 -5.42 -29.31 -5.11
C SER A 127 -6.41 -28.41 -5.85
N LEU A 128 -6.20 -27.09 -5.84
CA LEU A 128 -7.03 -26.13 -6.59
C LEU A 128 -6.86 -26.28 -8.11
N HIS A 129 -5.63 -26.50 -8.60
CA HIS A 129 -5.39 -26.76 -10.01
C HIS A 129 -6.06 -28.05 -10.46
N ALA A 130 -5.98 -29.13 -9.68
CA ALA A 130 -6.68 -30.38 -9.96
C ALA A 130 -8.20 -30.17 -10.06
N ALA A 131 -8.78 -29.34 -9.19
CA ALA A 131 -10.19 -28.97 -9.27
C ALA A 131 -10.52 -28.17 -10.56
N LEU A 132 -9.65 -27.25 -10.98
CA LEU A 132 -9.84 -26.55 -12.26
C LEU A 132 -9.78 -27.50 -13.46
N VAL A 133 -8.82 -28.42 -13.48
CA VAL A 133 -8.71 -29.45 -14.54
C VAL A 133 -9.98 -30.30 -14.59
N GLN A 134 -10.48 -30.75 -13.43
CA GLN A 134 -11.71 -31.53 -13.34
C GLN A 134 -12.93 -30.79 -13.91
N LEU A 135 -12.94 -29.45 -13.81
CA LEU A 135 -14.02 -28.61 -14.31
C LEU A 135 -13.78 -28.04 -15.72
N GLY A 136 -12.65 -28.36 -16.34
CA GLY A 136 -12.23 -27.86 -17.66
C GLY A 136 -11.90 -26.36 -17.68
N LEU A 137 -11.41 -25.81 -16.56
CA LEU A 137 -11.14 -24.39 -16.36
C LEU A 137 -9.64 -24.03 -16.35
N ASP A 138 -8.75 -25.03 -16.29
CA ASP A 138 -7.29 -24.88 -16.16
C ASP A 138 -6.65 -24.14 -17.35
N SER A 139 -7.20 -24.30 -18.55
CA SER A 139 -6.74 -23.58 -19.75
C SER A 139 -7.13 -22.09 -19.77
N TYR A 140 -8.03 -21.66 -18.89
CA TYR A 140 -8.52 -20.27 -18.82
C TYR A 140 -8.03 -19.51 -17.58
N ILE A 141 -7.72 -20.23 -16.49
CA ILE A 141 -7.45 -19.65 -15.18
C ILE A 141 -6.08 -20.08 -14.70
N HIS A 142 -5.14 -19.13 -14.64
CA HIS A 142 -3.82 -19.36 -14.07
C HIS A 142 -3.86 -19.39 -12.53
N LEU A 143 -3.01 -20.21 -11.92
CA LEU A 143 -2.78 -20.21 -10.48
C LEU A 143 -1.37 -19.73 -10.14
N SER A 144 -1.28 -18.75 -9.26
CA SER A 144 0.00 -18.30 -8.70
C SER A 144 -0.20 -17.79 -7.27
N THR A 145 0.85 -17.30 -6.64
CA THR A 145 0.76 -16.54 -5.40
C THR A 145 1.48 -15.20 -5.58
N ALA A 146 0.96 -14.13 -4.97
CA ALA A 146 1.61 -12.83 -4.99
C ALA A 146 2.73 -12.81 -3.93
N ASN A 147 3.96 -12.54 -4.34
CA ASN A 147 5.14 -12.61 -3.49
C ASN A 147 5.66 -11.20 -3.19
N SER A 148 6.05 -10.93 -1.95
CA SER A 148 6.80 -9.72 -1.62
C SER A 148 8.19 -9.77 -2.24
N LEU A 149 8.78 -8.63 -2.62
CA LEU A 149 10.20 -8.58 -3.03
C LEU A 149 11.16 -9.07 -1.94
N ALA A 150 10.74 -9.09 -0.68
CA ALA A 150 11.54 -9.56 0.45
C ALA A 150 11.82 -11.08 0.44
N VAL A 151 11.33 -11.83 -0.57
CA VAL A 151 11.78 -13.20 -0.86
C VAL A 151 13.20 -13.27 -1.41
N LEU A 152 13.72 -12.15 -1.94
CA LEU A 152 15.09 -12.05 -2.43
C LEU A 152 16.07 -11.84 -1.29
N GLU A 153 17.22 -12.50 -1.38
CA GLU A 153 18.41 -12.22 -0.57
C GLU A 153 19.25 -11.13 -1.23
N THR A 154 19.58 -11.34 -2.51
CA THR A 154 20.32 -10.39 -3.32
C THR A 154 19.42 -9.90 -4.45
N SER A 155 19.39 -8.58 -4.64
CA SER A 155 18.65 -7.92 -5.72
C SER A 155 19.46 -6.87 -6.48
N TYR A 156 20.71 -6.60 -6.02
CA TYR A 156 21.62 -5.66 -6.66
C TYR A 156 23.03 -6.25 -6.81
N PRO A 157 23.67 -6.15 -7.99
CA PRO A 157 23.04 -5.76 -9.26
C PRO A 157 21.97 -6.79 -9.69
N PRO A 158 21.03 -6.45 -10.60
CA PRO A 158 19.93 -7.35 -10.97
C PRO A 158 20.37 -8.76 -11.38
N SER A 159 21.47 -8.89 -12.14
CA SER A 159 22.02 -10.21 -12.53
C SER A 159 22.49 -11.08 -11.38
N SER A 160 22.77 -10.49 -10.22
CA SER A 160 23.08 -11.21 -8.98
C SER A 160 21.84 -11.69 -8.23
N GLY A 161 20.63 -11.43 -8.76
CA GLY A 161 19.35 -11.85 -8.19
C GLY A 161 19.36 -13.27 -7.66
N SER A 162 19.03 -13.44 -6.39
CA SER A 162 18.89 -14.74 -5.73
C SER A 162 17.83 -14.71 -4.64
N PHE A 163 17.08 -15.79 -4.49
CA PHE A 163 16.17 -15.97 -3.37
C PHE A 163 16.94 -16.26 -2.08
N LYS A 164 16.26 -16.01 -0.96
CA LYS A 164 16.72 -16.38 0.38
C LYS A 164 16.97 -17.89 0.50
N PRO A 165 18.15 -18.33 0.99
CA PRO A 165 18.47 -19.75 1.11
C PRO A 165 17.44 -20.54 1.92
N GLU A 166 16.89 -19.95 2.98
CA GLU A 166 15.88 -20.57 3.84
C GLU A 166 14.54 -20.82 3.12
N LEU A 167 14.27 -20.13 2.02
CA LEU A 167 13.08 -20.31 1.19
C LEU A 167 13.29 -21.32 0.06
N ALA A 168 14.52 -21.80 -0.17
CA ALA A 168 14.88 -22.51 -1.38
C ALA A 168 14.02 -23.77 -1.63
N SER A 169 13.78 -24.59 -0.60
CA SER A 169 12.99 -25.83 -0.73
C SER A 169 11.53 -25.57 -1.13
N LEU A 170 10.92 -24.55 -0.51
CA LEU A 170 9.55 -24.12 -0.80
C LEU A 170 9.45 -23.52 -2.20
N LEU A 171 10.42 -22.68 -2.58
CA LEU A 171 10.44 -22.03 -3.88
C LEU A 171 10.72 -23.01 -5.03
N VAL A 172 11.55 -24.04 -4.84
CA VAL A 172 11.71 -25.11 -5.86
C VAL A 172 10.35 -25.74 -6.19
N SER A 173 9.58 -26.10 -5.16
CA SER A 173 8.27 -26.74 -5.34
C SER A 173 7.27 -25.79 -6.02
N PHE A 174 7.28 -24.51 -5.62
CA PHE A 174 6.44 -23.48 -6.23
C PHE A 174 6.80 -23.22 -7.70
N LEU A 175 8.09 -23.05 -8.02
CA LEU A 175 8.54 -22.79 -9.38
C LEU A 175 8.33 -23.99 -10.31
N GLN A 176 8.45 -25.21 -9.78
CA GLN A 176 8.07 -26.42 -10.52
C GLN A 176 6.58 -26.41 -10.87
N PHE A 177 5.71 -26.12 -9.90
CA PHE A 177 4.28 -25.98 -10.15
C PHE A 177 3.97 -24.91 -11.21
N LEU A 178 4.58 -23.73 -11.13
CA LEU A 178 4.38 -22.67 -12.12
C LEU A 178 4.81 -23.10 -13.52
N LYS A 179 5.95 -23.79 -13.64
CA LYS A 179 6.45 -24.31 -14.91
C LYS A 179 5.52 -25.37 -15.51
N GLU A 180 5.04 -26.31 -14.72
CA GLU A 180 4.15 -27.40 -15.16
C GLU A 180 2.77 -26.90 -15.60
N THR A 181 2.27 -25.84 -14.95
CA THR A 181 0.95 -25.25 -15.24
C THR A 181 1.02 -24.06 -16.20
N ASN A 182 2.20 -23.71 -16.69
CA ASN A 182 2.46 -22.51 -17.49
C ASN A 182 1.88 -21.23 -16.83
N SER A 183 2.00 -21.14 -15.50
CA SER A 183 1.50 -20.02 -14.72
C SER A 183 2.63 -18.99 -14.45
N PRO A 184 2.31 -17.69 -14.38
CA PRO A 184 3.30 -16.65 -14.09
C PRO A 184 3.69 -16.62 -12.62
N PHE A 185 4.89 -16.17 -12.31
CA PHE A 185 5.30 -15.73 -10.99
C PHE A 185 4.79 -14.30 -10.75
N TRP A 186 4.00 -14.10 -9.69
CA TRP A 186 3.50 -12.78 -9.31
C TRP A 186 4.36 -12.14 -8.22
N ILE A 187 4.81 -10.91 -8.48
CA ILE A 187 5.64 -10.14 -7.56
C ILE A 187 4.99 -8.80 -7.21
N ASN A 188 4.93 -8.50 -5.92
CA ASN A 188 4.63 -7.20 -5.35
C ASN A 188 5.95 -6.41 -5.27
N ALA A 189 6.13 -5.42 -6.14
CA ALA A 189 7.38 -4.70 -6.33
C ALA A 189 7.19 -3.19 -6.15
N TYR A 190 7.80 -2.63 -5.11
CA TYR A 190 7.60 -1.23 -4.71
C TYR A 190 8.94 -0.49 -4.59
N PRO A 191 9.36 0.27 -5.62
CA PRO A 191 10.50 1.18 -5.54
C PRO A 191 10.40 2.19 -4.38
N TYR A 192 9.18 2.55 -3.99
CA TYR A 192 8.90 3.42 -2.84
C TYR A 192 9.60 2.94 -1.55
N PHE A 193 9.57 1.64 -1.23
CA PHE A 193 10.16 1.15 0.02
C PHE A 193 11.68 1.24 0.04
N ALA A 194 12.35 1.08 -1.11
CA ALA A 194 13.79 1.30 -1.22
C ALA A 194 14.15 2.76 -0.98
N TYR A 195 13.41 3.70 -1.61
CA TYR A 195 13.63 5.13 -1.40
C TYR A 195 13.32 5.58 0.02
N LYS A 196 12.22 5.11 0.61
CA LYS A 196 11.87 5.38 2.01
C LYS A 196 12.96 4.89 2.97
N GLY A 197 13.54 3.71 2.70
CA GLY A 197 14.57 3.10 3.53
C GLY A 197 15.93 3.79 3.46
N ASP A 198 16.29 4.33 2.29
CA ASP A 198 17.57 5.01 2.08
C ASP A 198 17.47 6.19 1.09
N PRO A 199 16.82 7.30 1.47
CA PRO A 199 16.56 8.43 0.58
C PRO A 199 17.81 9.21 0.20
N ASN A 200 18.94 8.98 0.89
CA ASN A 200 20.20 9.66 0.63
C ASN A 200 21.02 8.99 -0.47
N ASN A 201 20.91 7.66 -0.62
CA ASN A 201 21.65 6.91 -1.64
C ASN A 201 20.76 6.41 -2.78
N VAL A 202 19.46 6.25 -2.56
CA VAL A 202 18.51 5.89 -3.62
C VAL A 202 18.01 7.15 -4.32
N SER A 203 18.39 7.32 -5.58
CA SER A 203 17.94 8.47 -6.39
C SER A 203 16.41 8.48 -6.54
N LEU A 204 15.79 9.61 -6.19
CA LEU A 204 14.36 9.82 -6.37
C LEU A 204 13.95 9.72 -7.85
N ASP A 205 14.78 10.25 -8.76
CA ASP A 205 14.48 10.19 -10.20
C ASP A 205 14.48 8.76 -10.73
N TYR A 206 15.38 7.91 -10.22
CA TYR A 206 15.48 6.50 -10.59
C TYR A 206 14.26 5.68 -10.15
N VAL A 207 13.72 5.96 -8.96
CA VAL A 207 12.53 5.25 -8.46
C VAL A 207 11.21 5.81 -8.99
N LEU A 208 11.20 7.06 -9.49
CA LEU A 208 10.02 7.70 -10.09
C LEU A 208 9.93 7.56 -11.62
N PHE A 209 10.86 6.85 -12.26
CA PHE A 209 11.01 6.78 -13.72
C PHE A 209 11.25 8.14 -14.41
N ASN A 210 11.73 9.14 -13.67
CA ASN A 210 12.13 10.42 -14.24
C ASN A 210 13.42 10.25 -15.07
N PRO A 211 13.74 11.19 -15.97
CA PRO A 211 15.03 11.19 -16.65
C PRO A 211 16.20 11.16 -15.64
N ASN A 212 17.04 10.14 -15.75
CA ASN A 212 18.22 9.95 -14.90
C ASN A 212 19.31 9.21 -15.69
N GLN A 213 20.50 9.08 -15.12
CA GLN A 213 21.62 8.39 -15.78
C GLN A 213 21.45 6.87 -15.85
N GLY A 214 20.49 6.32 -15.11
CA GLY A 214 20.29 4.89 -14.92
C GLY A 214 21.47 4.22 -14.24
N ILE A 215 21.39 2.89 -14.16
CA ILE A 215 22.42 2.04 -13.59
C ILE A 215 22.71 0.92 -14.59
N ALA A 216 23.98 0.74 -14.95
CA ALA A 216 24.41 -0.40 -15.73
C ALA A 216 24.71 -1.58 -14.81
N ASP A 217 24.10 -2.72 -15.10
CA ASP A 217 24.48 -3.98 -14.46
C ASP A 217 25.93 -4.34 -14.85
N PRO A 218 26.84 -4.54 -13.90
CA PRO A 218 28.28 -4.67 -14.17
C PRO A 218 28.63 -5.96 -14.92
N TYR A 219 27.77 -6.98 -14.89
CA TYR A 219 28.04 -8.28 -15.49
C TYR A 219 27.37 -8.40 -16.87
N THR A 220 26.07 -8.11 -16.93
CA THR A 220 25.26 -8.26 -18.15
C THR A 220 25.33 -7.04 -19.06
N LYS A 221 25.78 -5.89 -18.54
CA LYS A 221 25.79 -4.59 -19.22
C LYS A 221 24.39 -4.06 -19.58
N LEU A 222 23.34 -4.68 -19.08
CA LEU A 222 21.98 -4.17 -19.21
C LEU A 222 21.87 -2.84 -18.46
N HIS A 223 21.29 -1.84 -19.12
CA HIS A 223 21.07 -0.52 -18.55
C HIS A 223 19.64 -0.41 -18.01
N TYR A 224 19.54 -0.08 -16.73
CA TYR A 224 18.29 0.13 -16.02
C TYR A 224 18.10 1.62 -15.78
N ASP A 225 17.14 2.24 -16.47
CA ASP A 225 16.76 3.64 -16.25
C ASP A 225 15.75 3.81 -15.11
N ASN A 226 15.28 2.71 -14.50
CA ASN A 226 14.33 2.74 -13.39
C ASN A 226 14.44 1.50 -12.49
N MET A 227 14.07 1.66 -11.22
CA MET A 227 14.19 0.60 -10.21
C MET A 227 13.19 -0.55 -10.39
N LEU A 228 11.96 -0.30 -10.84
CA LEU A 228 10.95 -1.37 -10.96
C LEU A 228 11.44 -2.46 -11.92
N TYR A 229 12.00 -2.07 -13.07
CA TYR A 229 12.51 -3.03 -14.05
C TYR A 229 13.76 -3.76 -13.54
N ALA A 230 14.60 -3.08 -12.77
CA ALA A 230 15.73 -3.71 -12.09
C ALA A 230 15.28 -4.76 -11.07
N GLN A 231 14.25 -4.46 -10.27
CA GLN A 231 13.66 -5.40 -9.30
C GLN A 231 13.03 -6.61 -9.98
N VAL A 232 12.28 -6.40 -11.07
CA VAL A 232 11.67 -7.50 -11.84
C VAL A 232 12.75 -8.39 -12.46
N ASP A 233 13.78 -7.81 -13.07
CA ASP A 233 14.87 -8.61 -13.65
C ASP A 233 15.67 -9.35 -12.58
N ALA A 234 15.85 -8.78 -11.38
CA ALA A 234 16.44 -9.50 -10.25
C ALA A 234 15.64 -10.76 -9.88
N VAL A 235 14.31 -10.70 -9.90
CA VAL A 235 13.45 -11.88 -9.72
C VAL A 235 13.63 -12.87 -10.88
N ILE A 236 13.66 -12.40 -12.13
CA ILE A 236 13.88 -13.28 -13.30
C ILE A 236 15.22 -14.01 -13.20
N PHE A 237 16.29 -13.32 -12.81
CA PHE A 237 17.60 -13.93 -12.58
C PHE A 237 17.58 -14.93 -11.42
N ALA A 238 16.89 -14.62 -10.32
CA ALA A 238 16.75 -15.54 -9.18
C ALA A 238 16.03 -16.83 -9.59
N ILE A 239 14.94 -16.71 -10.35
CA ILE A 239 14.18 -17.85 -10.91
C ILE A 239 15.07 -18.67 -11.86
N ALA A 240 15.80 -18.02 -12.76
CA ALA A 240 16.70 -18.69 -13.68
C ALA A 240 17.81 -19.45 -12.97
N ARG A 241 18.38 -18.88 -11.89
CA ARG A 241 19.39 -19.51 -11.04
C ARG A 241 18.89 -20.78 -10.35
N MET A 242 17.59 -20.88 -10.08
CA MET A 242 16.96 -22.10 -9.57
C MET A 242 16.63 -23.13 -10.66
N GLY A 243 16.95 -22.86 -11.93
CA GLY A 243 16.68 -23.76 -13.07
C GLY A 243 15.35 -23.51 -13.78
N TYR A 244 14.66 -22.40 -13.50
CA TYR A 244 13.29 -22.13 -13.97
C TYR A 244 13.17 -20.92 -14.91
N GLY A 245 14.23 -20.57 -15.65
CA GLY A 245 14.32 -19.30 -16.41
C GLY A 245 13.23 -19.02 -17.47
N GLY A 246 12.38 -20.01 -17.79
CA GLY A 246 11.22 -19.86 -18.68
C GLY A 246 9.95 -19.36 -18.00
N VAL A 247 9.88 -19.32 -16.67
CA VAL A 247 8.70 -18.81 -15.95
C VAL A 247 8.56 -17.30 -16.22
N GLU A 248 7.34 -16.88 -16.58
CA GLU A 248 7.00 -15.47 -16.76
C GLU A 248 6.92 -14.76 -15.40
N VAL A 249 7.37 -13.51 -15.31
CA VAL A 249 7.19 -12.67 -14.12
C VAL A 249 6.22 -11.54 -14.45
N ARG A 250 5.18 -11.37 -13.63
CA ARG A 250 4.25 -10.23 -13.71
C ARG A 250 4.21 -9.51 -12.37
N VAL A 251 4.01 -8.20 -12.41
CA VAL A 251 3.89 -7.37 -11.20
C VAL A 251 2.43 -7.38 -10.74
N SER A 252 2.14 -8.05 -9.63
CA SER A 252 0.81 -8.12 -9.03
C SER A 252 0.47 -6.87 -8.23
N GLU A 253 1.47 -6.15 -7.74
CA GLU A 253 1.28 -4.86 -7.08
C GLU A 253 2.49 -3.96 -7.25
N THR A 254 2.23 -2.69 -7.53
CA THR A 254 3.20 -1.61 -7.43
C THR A 254 2.50 -0.27 -7.31
N GLY A 255 3.03 0.66 -6.55
CA GLY A 255 2.39 1.96 -6.35
C GLY A 255 3.24 2.89 -5.51
N TRP A 256 2.70 4.07 -5.25
CA TRP A 256 3.38 5.09 -4.45
C TRP A 256 2.34 5.88 -3.63
N PRO A 257 2.51 6.00 -2.31
CA PRO A 257 1.54 6.65 -1.45
C PRO A 257 1.60 8.18 -1.59
N SER A 258 0.44 8.81 -1.65
CA SER A 258 0.30 10.27 -1.80
C SER A 258 0.43 11.06 -0.49
N LYS A 259 0.43 10.36 0.64
CA LYS A 259 0.57 10.95 1.98
C LYS A 259 1.09 9.88 2.94
N GLY A 260 2.05 10.21 3.79
CA GLY A 260 2.57 9.32 4.83
C GLY A 260 2.79 10.03 6.17
N ASP A 261 3.25 9.27 7.16
CA ASP A 261 3.68 9.81 8.46
C ASP A 261 5.04 10.55 8.35
N LEU A 262 5.48 11.24 9.42
CA LEU A 262 6.74 12.00 9.43
C LEU A 262 8.00 11.19 9.05
N GLY A 263 7.99 9.86 9.22
CA GLY A 263 9.08 8.95 8.84
C GLY A 263 8.91 8.27 7.49
N GLU A 264 7.93 8.69 6.68
CA GLU A 264 7.61 8.10 5.38
C GLU A 264 8.10 8.98 4.23
N THR A 265 9.41 9.20 4.21
CA THR A 265 10.07 10.04 3.21
C THR A 265 9.66 9.65 1.80
N GLY A 266 9.25 10.65 1.01
CA GLY A 266 8.81 10.47 -0.36
C GLY A 266 7.31 10.25 -0.53
N ALA A 267 6.53 10.00 0.53
CA ALA A 267 5.07 9.84 0.47
C ALA A 267 4.35 11.19 0.29
N THR A 268 4.39 11.72 -0.94
CA THR A 268 3.77 12.99 -1.32
C THR A 268 2.90 12.84 -2.56
N VAL A 269 1.97 13.78 -2.74
CA VAL A 269 1.09 13.83 -3.92
C VAL A 269 1.92 13.95 -5.21
N GLU A 270 2.99 14.75 -5.18
CA GLU A 270 3.87 14.99 -6.32
C GLU A 270 4.56 13.70 -6.77
N ASN A 271 5.12 12.94 -5.82
CA ASN A 271 5.83 11.70 -6.12
C ASN A 271 4.86 10.58 -6.52
N ALA A 272 3.70 10.46 -5.85
CA ALA A 272 2.67 9.51 -6.24
C ALA A 272 2.17 9.75 -7.66
N ARG A 273 1.93 11.03 -8.01
CA ARG A 273 1.59 11.45 -9.35
C ARG A 273 2.68 11.09 -10.36
N ALA A 274 3.94 11.40 -10.06
CA ALA A 274 5.06 11.12 -10.96
C ALA A 274 5.22 9.62 -11.23
N TYR A 275 5.26 8.80 -10.17
CA TYR A 275 5.39 7.35 -10.27
C TYR A 275 4.27 6.73 -11.10
N ASN A 276 3.02 6.98 -10.73
CA ASN A 276 1.86 6.36 -11.37
C ASN A 276 1.66 6.84 -12.82
N ARG A 277 1.92 8.13 -13.10
CA ARG A 277 1.88 8.67 -14.46
C ARG A 277 2.96 8.04 -15.34
N ASN A 278 4.20 7.99 -14.86
CA ASN A 278 5.31 7.51 -15.67
C ASN A 278 5.18 6.00 -15.92
N LEU A 279 4.77 5.23 -14.91
CA LEU A 279 4.45 3.81 -15.09
C LEU A 279 3.36 3.60 -16.15
N LEU A 280 2.27 4.37 -16.10
CA LEU A 280 1.21 4.30 -17.11
C LEU A 280 1.73 4.61 -18.52
N LEU A 281 2.56 5.64 -18.68
CA LEU A 281 3.18 5.97 -19.97
C LEU A 281 4.07 4.85 -20.51
N ARG A 282 4.81 4.15 -19.64
CA ARG A 282 5.62 2.97 -20.00
C ARG A 282 4.74 1.81 -20.44
N GLN A 283 3.63 1.58 -19.73
CA GLN A 283 2.65 0.54 -20.04
C GLN A 283 1.95 0.79 -21.39
N MET A 284 1.58 2.04 -21.69
CA MET A 284 1.00 2.43 -22.99
C MET A 284 1.97 2.23 -24.17
N ARG A 285 3.28 2.17 -23.92
CA ARG A 285 4.32 1.89 -24.93
C ARG A 285 4.64 0.39 -25.05
N ASN A 286 3.89 -0.48 -24.35
CA ASN A 286 4.13 -1.92 -24.27
C ASN A 286 5.57 -2.27 -23.84
N GLN A 287 6.19 -1.44 -23.00
CA GLN A 287 7.60 -1.59 -22.67
C GLN A 287 7.84 -2.85 -21.80
N GLY A 288 8.87 -3.62 -22.15
CA GLY A 288 9.44 -4.70 -21.34
C GLY A 288 10.60 -4.23 -20.48
N THR A 289 11.15 -5.13 -19.66
CA THR A 289 12.37 -4.87 -18.90
C THR A 289 13.62 -4.93 -19.79
N PRO A 290 14.79 -4.40 -19.37
CA PRO A 290 16.03 -4.54 -20.12
C PRO A 290 16.40 -5.99 -20.46
N LEU A 291 16.14 -6.95 -19.57
CA LEU A 291 16.40 -8.38 -19.84
C LEU A 291 15.40 -8.98 -20.84
N ARG A 292 14.16 -8.50 -20.84
CA ARG A 292 13.09 -8.99 -21.73
C ARG A 292 12.43 -7.83 -22.51
N PRO A 293 13.16 -7.14 -23.40
CA PRO A 293 12.70 -5.88 -24.01
C PRO A 293 11.52 -6.09 -24.98
N ASN A 294 11.41 -7.30 -25.55
CA ASN A 294 10.36 -7.68 -26.50
C ASN A 294 9.14 -8.32 -25.82
N GLN A 295 9.17 -8.49 -24.49
CA GLN A 295 8.04 -8.98 -23.72
C GLN A 295 7.54 -7.85 -22.83
N ARG A 296 6.35 -7.33 -23.14
CA ARG A 296 5.70 -6.33 -22.30
C ARG A 296 5.60 -6.85 -20.86
N LEU A 297 6.02 -6.02 -19.89
CA LEU A 297 5.81 -6.33 -18.48
C LEU A 297 4.34 -6.07 -18.10
N GLU A 298 3.63 -7.12 -17.70
CA GLU A 298 2.29 -6.98 -17.14
C GLU A 298 2.36 -6.47 -15.69
N VAL A 299 1.59 -5.42 -15.39
CA VAL A 299 1.62 -4.71 -14.12
C VAL A 299 0.20 -4.44 -13.63
N TYR A 300 -0.01 -4.61 -12.33
CA TYR A 300 -1.20 -4.18 -11.60
C TYR A 300 -0.82 -3.06 -10.62
N LEU A 301 -1.38 -1.89 -10.83
CA LEU A 301 -1.15 -0.72 -9.98
C LEU A 301 -1.86 -0.88 -8.64
N PHE A 302 -1.21 -0.53 -7.53
CA PHE A 302 -1.78 -0.47 -6.20
C PHE A 302 -1.98 1.01 -5.80
N ALA A 303 -3.21 1.52 -5.64
CA ALA A 303 -4.51 0.85 -5.83
C ALA A 303 -5.57 1.80 -6.44
N LEU A 304 -6.78 1.29 -6.70
CA LEU A 304 -7.87 2.08 -7.27
C LEU A 304 -8.33 3.18 -6.32
N PHE A 305 -8.56 2.85 -5.05
CA PHE A 305 -9.08 3.78 -4.04
C PHE A 305 -8.09 3.97 -2.88
N ASN A 306 -8.21 5.10 -2.19
CA ASN A 306 -7.72 5.25 -0.83
C ASN A 306 -8.58 4.38 0.09
N GLU A 307 -7.95 3.52 0.88
CA GLU A 307 -8.62 2.53 1.73
C GLU A 307 -8.48 2.93 3.20
N ASP A 308 -9.50 3.59 3.76
CA ASP A 308 -9.42 4.28 5.06
C ASP A 308 -9.32 3.35 6.28
N MET A 309 -9.72 2.09 6.14
CA MET A 309 -9.61 1.08 7.21
C MET A 309 -8.32 0.28 7.15
N LYS A 310 -7.40 0.55 6.20
CA LYS A 310 -6.10 -0.14 6.19
C LYS A 310 -5.32 0.17 7.47
N PRO A 311 -4.85 -0.87 8.20
CA PRO A 311 -4.05 -0.70 9.38
C PRO A 311 -2.64 -0.19 9.04
N GLY A 312 -1.88 0.23 10.05
CA GLY A 312 -0.49 0.64 9.87
C GLY A 312 -0.33 2.15 9.60
N PRO A 313 0.78 2.57 8.97
CA PRO A 313 1.14 3.97 8.80
C PRO A 313 0.19 4.71 7.86
N THR A 314 0.25 6.04 7.86
CA THR A 314 -0.65 6.87 7.03
C THR A 314 -0.53 6.57 5.54
N SER A 315 0.64 6.15 5.05
CA SER A 315 0.82 5.71 3.66
C SER A 315 -0.17 4.65 3.20
N GLU A 316 -0.49 3.66 4.05
CA GLU A 316 -1.37 2.55 3.70
C GLU A 316 -2.76 3.00 3.26
N ARG A 317 -3.26 4.11 3.82
CA ARG A 317 -4.59 4.68 3.51
C ARG A 317 -4.57 5.64 2.32
N ASN A 318 -3.43 5.83 1.66
CA ASN A 318 -3.20 6.92 0.69
C ASN A 318 -2.52 6.47 -0.63
N TYR A 319 -2.63 5.19 -1.01
CA TYR A 319 -2.15 4.65 -2.29
C TYR A 319 -3.09 4.85 -3.48
N GLY A 320 -4.36 5.22 -3.23
CA GLY A 320 -5.40 5.30 -4.24
C GLY A 320 -5.13 6.31 -5.35
N LEU A 321 -5.50 5.94 -6.58
CA LEU A 321 -5.70 6.92 -7.65
C LEU A 321 -6.95 7.78 -7.42
N LEU A 322 -7.97 7.19 -6.80
CA LEU A 322 -9.24 7.81 -6.49
C LEU A 322 -9.45 7.91 -4.97
N ARG A 323 -10.21 8.92 -4.55
CA ARG A 323 -10.83 8.98 -3.23
C ARG A 323 -12.09 8.09 -3.22
N PRO A 324 -12.61 7.74 -2.03
CA PRO A 324 -13.82 6.92 -1.91
C PRO A 324 -15.04 7.49 -2.63
N ASP A 325 -15.13 8.81 -2.81
CA ASP A 325 -16.20 9.49 -3.55
C ASP A 325 -16.05 9.40 -5.09
N GLY A 326 -15.04 8.69 -5.60
CA GLY A 326 -14.73 8.55 -7.02
C GLY A 326 -13.96 9.73 -7.62
N THR A 327 -13.67 10.79 -6.85
CA THR A 327 -12.82 11.89 -7.33
C THR A 327 -11.35 11.49 -7.37
N MET A 328 -10.57 12.11 -8.26
CA MET A 328 -9.13 11.84 -8.30
C MET A 328 -8.44 12.28 -7.00
N ALA A 329 -7.64 11.39 -6.40
CA ALA A 329 -6.73 11.76 -5.32
C ALA A 329 -5.71 12.79 -5.81
N TYR A 330 -5.23 12.61 -7.04
CA TYR A 330 -4.36 13.53 -7.79
C TYR A 330 -4.51 13.29 -9.30
N ASN A 331 -4.31 14.35 -10.09
CA ASN A 331 -4.48 14.29 -11.54
C ASN A 331 -3.21 13.75 -12.22
N LEU A 332 -3.25 12.56 -12.83
CA LEU A 332 -2.12 11.99 -13.58
C LEU A 332 -1.70 12.85 -14.79
N GLY A 333 -2.53 13.81 -15.21
CA GLY A 333 -2.22 14.80 -16.26
C GLY A 333 -2.20 14.19 -17.66
N LEU A 334 -3.07 13.22 -17.89
CA LEU A 334 -3.35 12.58 -19.17
C LEU A 334 -4.75 12.99 -19.62
N GLY A 335 -4.90 14.21 -20.13
CA GLY A 335 -6.10 14.60 -20.89
C GLY A 335 -5.95 14.15 -22.35
N ARG A 336 -7.09 13.91 -23.03
CA ARG A 336 -7.22 13.48 -24.46
C ARG A 336 -5.91 13.61 -25.25
N LEU A 337 -5.16 12.51 -25.36
CA LEU A 337 -4.24 12.32 -26.48
C LEU A 337 -5.12 12.11 -27.70
N THR A 338 -5.58 13.20 -28.31
CA THR A 338 -6.09 13.13 -29.68
C THR A 338 -4.95 12.60 -30.53
N SER A 339 -5.13 11.40 -31.09
CA SER A 339 -4.30 10.90 -32.17
C SER A 339 -4.31 11.92 -33.30
N THR A 340 -3.33 12.80 -33.35
CA THR A 340 -2.98 13.53 -34.57
C THR A 340 -2.24 12.55 -35.48
N SER A 341 -2.98 11.56 -35.99
CA SER A 341 -2.58 10.81 -37.18
C SER A 341 -3.04 11.58 -38.41
N THR A 342 -2.16 11.64 -39.41
CA THR A 342 -2.28 12.29 -40.73
C THR A 342 -1.87 13.77 -40.77
N ALA A 343 -0.56 14.01 -40.64
CA ALA A 343 0.06 14.99 -41.53
C ALA A 343 -0.07 14.41 -42.95
N SER A 344 -1.07 14.89 -43.69
CA SER A 344 -1.18 14.66 -45.12
C SER A 344 0.05 15.25 -45.80
N VAL A 345 0.94 14.36 -46.26
CA VAL A 345 1.99 14.69 -47.21
C VAL A 345 1.30 15.09 -48.50
N SER A 346 1.14 16.39 -48.72
CA SER A 346 0.77 16.92 -50.03
C SER A 346 2.04 17.03 -50.87
N LEU A 347 2.20 16.08 -51.79
CA LEU A 347 3.10 16.20 -52.92
C LEU A 347 2.54 17.27 -53.87
N ALA A 348 3.16 18.44 -53.90
CA ALA A 348 3.03 19.37 -55.02
C ALA A 348 4.42 19.62 -55.59
N SER A 349 4.62 19.07 -56.79
CA SER A 349 5.79 19.26 -57.63
C SER A 349 5.82 20.66 -58.25
N SER A 350 7.05 21.14 -58.43
CA SER A 350 7.56 21.98 -59.53
C SER A 350 7.10 23.44 -59.68
N ALA A 351 8.08 24.32 -59.43
CA ALA A 351 8.71 25.22 -60.41
C ALA A 351 8.61 26.74 -60.19
N ALA A 352 9.79 27.35 -60.35
CA ALA A 352 10.08 28.72 -60.78
C ALA A 352 10.08 29.88 -59.78
N ARG A 353 11.28 30.11 -59.21
CA ARG A 353 12.21 31.22 -59.50
C ARG A 353 11.76 32.69 -59.23
N ALA A 354 12.58 33.31 -58.38
CA ALA A 354 13.11 34.68 -58.44
C ALA A 354 12.37 35.86 -57.78
N MET A 355 13.07 36.35 -56.73
CA MET A 355 13.63 37.70 -56.57
C MET A 355 12.89 38.76 -55.73
N ASN A 356 13.73 39.38 -54.89
CA ASN A 356 13.73 40.74 -54.35
C ASN A 356 13.00 41.01 -53.01
N LEU A 357 13.82 41.01 -51.93
CA LEU A 357 13.82 42.02 -50.86
C LEU A 357 14.17 43.42 -51.43
N PRO A 358 14.21 44.52 -50.63
CA PRO A 358 13.47 44.89 -49.40
C PRO A 358 12.95 46.37 -49.48
N PHE A 359 12.22 46.88 -48.47
CA PHE A 359 12.52 48.18 -47.80
C PHE A 359 11.47 48.59 -46.73
N ARG A 360 11.90 48.54 -45.46
CA ARG A 360 12.02 49.65 -44.49
C ARG A 360 11.19 50.96 -44.67
N ILE A 361 10.41 51.36 -43.65
CA ILE A 361 10.64 52.51 -42.70
C ILE A 361 9.34 53.11 -42.11
N LEU A 362 9.49 53.48 -40.83
CA LEU A 362 8.69 54.26 -39.89
C LEU A 362 7.94 55.48 -40.46
N SER A 363 6.88 55.93 -39.77
CA SER A 363 6.95 57.16 -38.94
C SER A 363 5.62 57.53 -38.27
N SER A 364 5.79 58.11 -37.09
CA SER A 364 4.81 58.62 -36.14
C SER A 364 4.21 59.96 -36.59
N LEU A 365 3.04 60.33 -36.03
CA LEU A 365 2.71 61.75 -35.83
C LEU A 365 1.81 61.94 -34.60
N LYS A 366 2.28 62.78 -33.68
CA LYS A 366 1.57 63.44 -32.57
C LYS A 366 1.20 64.84 -33.04
N VAL A 367 0.03 65.37 -32.70
CA VAL A 367 -0.19 66.79 -32.34
C VAL A 367 -1.32 66.93 -31.31
N LEU A 368 -1.13 67.88 -30.40
CA LEU A 368 -1.82 68.24 -29.16
C LEU A 368 -2.98 69.25 -29.30
N GLY A 369 -3.78 69.32 -28.23
CA GLY A 369 -4.48 70.52 -27.71
C GLY A 369 -5.75 70.11 -26.96
N GLY A 370 -6.09 70.48 -25.72
CA GLY A 370 -5.58 71.43 -24.71
C GLY A 370 -6.78 72.00 -23.93
N PHE A 371 -6.68 72.12 -22.59
CA PHE A 371 -7.59 72.80 -21.62
C PHE A 371 -8.90 72.04 -21.22
N GLN A 372 -9.38 71.96 -19.97
CA GLN A 372 -9.06 72.54 -18.64
C GLN A 372 -9.77 71.70 -17.53
N ALA A 373 -9.21 71.65 -16.31
CA ALA A 373 -9.79 70.96 -15.13
C ALA A 373 -10.79 71.84 -14.35
N PRO A 374 -11.60 71.31 -13.38
CA PRO A 374 -11.07 71.01 -12.03
C PRO A 374 -11.67 69.82 -11.23
N LYS A 375 -10.81 69.22 -10.39
CA LYS A 375 -11.00 68.67 -9.01
C LYS A 375 -12.21 67.75 -8.67
N ARG A 376 -11.96 66.50 -8.26
CA ARG A 376 -11.85 65.99 -6.86
C ARG A 376 -11.85 64.44 -6.79
N ASP A 377 -11.12 63.95 -5.78
CA ASP A 377 -11.19 62.68 -5.05
C ASP A 377 -10.73 61.36 -5.73
N GLU A 378 -9.53 60.94 -5.32
CA GLU A 378 -8.93 59.62 -5.52
C GLU A 378 -9.63 58.55 -4.67
N GLN A 379 -10.02 57.45 -5.30
CA GLN A 379 -10.21 56.15 -4.64
C GLN A 379 -9.43 55.09 -5.42
N ILE A 380 -8.29 54.68 -4.85
CA ILE A 380 -7.47 53.59 -5.36
C ILE A 380 -7.99 52.29 -4.74
N GLN A 381 -8.55 51.39 -5.56
CA GLN A 381 -8.80 49.99 -5.20
C GLN A 381 -7.53 49.16 -5.44
N LEU A 382 -6.99 48.56 -4.38
CA LEU A 382 -6.03 47.44 -4.44
C LEU A 382 -6.76 46.11 -4.16
N PRO A 383 -6.34 44.99 -4.76
CA PRO A 383 -7.02 43.71 -4.63
C PRO A 383 -6.62 42.99 -3.32
N VAL A 384 -7.60 42.70 -2.47
CA VAL A 384 -7.47 41.79 -1.32
C VAL A 384 -7.95 40.41 -1.74
N PHE A 385 -7.02 39.52 -2.11
CA PHE A 385 -7.29 38.08 -2.20
C PHE A 385 -5.97 37.33 -1.98
N HIS A 386 -5.63 36.98 -0.73
CA HIS A 386 -4.81 35.82 -0.33
C HIS A 386 -4.42 35.84 1.17
N ILE A 387 -5.37 35.95 2.12
CA ILE A 387 -5.04 35.77 3.56
C ILE A 387 -6.05 34.87 4.33
N THR A 388 -7.21 34.54 3.78
CA THR A 388 -8.27 33.85 4.56
C THR A 388 -8.14 32.32 4.64
N LYS A 389 -7.23 31.68 3.89
CA LYS A 389 -7.11 30.20 3.88
C LYS A 389 -6.06 29.62 4.85
N ARG A 390 -5.08 30.42 5.28
CA ARG A 390 -4.03 29.99 6.24
C ARG A 390 -4.45 30.14 7.70
N LEU A 391 -5.27 31.14 8.02
CA LEU A 391 -5.75 31.35 9.40
C LEU A 391 -6.78 30.29 9.83
N THR A 392 -7.66 29.82 8.94
CA THR A 392 -8.69 28.82 9.27
C THR A 392 -8.12 27.44 9.59
N THR A 393 -7.04 27.01 8.93
CA THR A 393 -6.36 25.72 9.20
C THR A 393 -5.51 25.72 10.47
N GLN A 394 -4.87 26.86 10.78
CA GLN A 394 -4.10 27.00 12.02
C GLN A 394 -5.02 27.08 13.25
N THR A 395 -6.18 27.73 13.10
CA THR A 395 -7.18 27.84 14.17
C THR A 395 -7.87 26.49 14.43
N SER A 396 -8.20 25.70 13.40
CA SER A 396 -8.82 24.37 13.56
C SER A 396 -7.89 23.36 14.22
N LEU A 397 -6.60 23.32 13.85
CA LEU A 397 -5.60 22.46 14.47
C LEU A 397 -5.35 22.83 15.94
N SER A 398 -5.39 24.13 16.28
CA SER A 398 -5.26 24.60 17.67
C SER A 398 -6.49 24.26 18.54
N PHE A 399 -7.68 24.21 17.92
CA PHE A 399 -8.92 23.87 18.61
C PHE A 399 -9.02 22.37 18.90
N GLU A 400 -8.64 21.52 17.94
CA GLU A 400 -8.58 20.06 18.14
C GLU A 400 -7.52 19.65 19.17
N ALA A 401 -6.34 20.28 19.14
CA ALA A 401 -5.29 20.04 20.13
C ALA A 401 -5.72 20.48 21.54
N ASN A 402 -6.39 21.62 21.68
CA ASN A 402 -6.94 22.07 22.96
C ASN A 402 -8.05 21.15 23.49
N ASN A 403 -8.95 20.68 22.62
CA ASN A 403 -10.00 19.74 23.03
C ASN A 403 -9.42 18.39 23.48
N LEU A 404 -8.38 17.90 22.80
CA LEU A 404 -7.68 16.68 23.20
C LEU A 404 -6.95 16.86 24.54
N ALA A 405 -6.30 18.00 24.76
CA ALA A 405 -5.64 18.31 26.03
C ALA A 405 -6.64 18.42 27.18
N ILE A 406 -7.80 19.06 26.97
CA ILE A 406 -8.89 19.13 27.95
C ILE A 406 -9.43 17.74 28.26
N GLN A 407 -9.61 16.88 27.25
CA GLN A 407 -10.08 15.51 27.43
C GLN A 407 -9.08 14.66 28.23
N ILE A 408 -7.77 14.78 27.95
CA ILE A 408 -6.72 14.07 28.70
C ILE A 408 -6.63 14.57 30.14
N MET A 409 -6.79 15.89 30.38
CA MET A 409 -6.81 16.44 31.74
C MET A 409 -8.03 15.95 32.53
N ALA A 410 -9.20 15.86 31.90
CA ALA A 410 -10.41 15.32 32.51
C ALA A 410 -10.27 13.82 32.85
N GLU A 411 -9.60 13.03 32.00
CA GLU A 411 -9.37 11.60 32.27
C GLU A 411 -8.42 11.34 33.46
N LYS A 412 -7.52 12.28 33.76
CA LYS A 412 -6.56 12.18 34.88
C LYS A 412 -7.12 12.74 36.20
N GLU A 413 -8.31 13.35 36.17
CA GLU A 413 -8.91 14.00 37.34
C GLU A 413 -9.18 12.99 38.47
N GLY A 414 -8.77 13.33 39.71
CA GLY A 414 -8.91 12.46 40.88
C GLY A 414 -7.95 11.26 40.91
N GLY A 415 -6.96 11.20 40.02
CA GLY A 415 -5.97 10.13 39.98
C GLY A 415 -4.95 10.18 41.11
N ILE A 416 -4.55 8.99 41.60
CA ILE A 416 -3.35 8.82 42.42
C ILE A 416 -2.16 8.91 41.46
N VAL A 417 -1.16 9.74 41.79
CA VAL A 417 -0.02 10.01 40.92
C VAL A 417 1.28 9.85 41.70
N ASN A 418 2.11 8.90 41.28
CA ASN A 418 3.45 8.69 41.81
C ASN A 418 4.49 9.16 40.80
N LYS A 419 5.35 10.09 41.23
CA LYS A 419 6.43 10.65 40.43
C LYS A 419 7.77 10.02 40.77
N GLY A 420 8.64 9.94 39.78
CA GLY A 420 9.96 9.34 39.89
C GLY A 420 9.95 7.83 39.69
N HIS A 421 11.10 7.28 39.30
CA HIS A 421 11.18 5.90 38.82
C HIS A 421 10.77 4.87 39.88
N GLU A 422 11.31 4.96 41.10
CA GLU A 422 11.03 3.98 42.15
C GLU A 422 9.55 3.93 42.56
N GLU A 423 8.97 5.08 42.90
CA GLU A 423 7.57 5.16 43.35
C GLU A 423 6.57 4.90 42.21
N GLY A 424 6.91 5.31 40.99
CA GLY A 424 6.14 5.00 39.79
C GLY A 424 6.13 3.51 39.47
N MET A 425 7.29 2.84 39.56
CA MET A 425 7.39 1.39 39.36
C MET A 425 6.62 0.60 40.43
N LYS A 426 6.68 1.02 41.70
CA LYS A 426 5.88 0.42 42.78
C LYS A 426 4.38 0.49 42.46
N LEU A 427 3.90 1.65 42.02
CA LEU A 427 2.49 1.82 41.64
C LEU A 427 2.13 0.93 40.44
N ALA A 428 2.92 0.94 39.36
CA ALA A 428 2.66 0.12 38.17
C ALA A 428 2.57 -1.38 38.51
N LEU A 429 3.51 -1.89 39.31
CA LEU A 429 3.51 -3.29 39.75
C LEU A 429 2.31 -3.61 40.64
N SER A 430 1.95 -2.70 41.55
CA SER A 430 0.76 -2.88 42.41
C SER A 430 -0.54 -2.94 41.60
N LEU A 431 -0.65 -2.18 40.51
CA LEU A 431 -1.81 -2.22 39.61
C LEU A 431 -1.86 -3.55 38.85
N LEU A 432 -0.74 -4.00 38.28
CA LEU A 432 -0.69 -5.30 37.60
C LEU A 432 -1.09 -6.43 38.56
N GLN A 433 -0.63 -6.39 39.81
CA GLN A 433 -1.00 -7.35 40.84
C GLN A 433 -2.48 -7.25 41.24
N GLU A 434 -3.00 -6.04 41.52
CA GLU A 434 -4.39 -5.79 41.94
C GLU A 434 -5.39 -6.28 40.88
N PHE A 435 -5.03 -6.17 39.60
CA PHE A 435 -5.87 -6.53 38.47
C PHE A 435 -5.56 -7.90 37.86
N ASP A 436 -4.81 -8.76 38.55
CA ASP A 436 -4.51 -10.15 38.11
C ASP A 436 -3.84 -10.22 36.71
N LEU A 437 -2.89 -9.31 36.46
CA LEU A 437 -2.08 -9.25 35.23
C LEU A 437 -0.61 -9.65 35.50
N PRO A 438 0.12 -10.17 34.49
CA PRO A 438 1.51 -10.59 34.69
C PRO A 438 2.42 -9.40 35.06
N LEU A 439 3.25 -9.57 36.08
CA LEU A 439 4.08 -8.49 36.63
C LEU A 439 5.18 -7.99 35.67
N GLY A 440 5.56 -8.79 34.67
CA GLY A 440 6.53 -8.41 33.63
C GLY A 440 5.88 -7.79 32.38
N LEU A 441 4.56 -7.58 32.36
CA LEU A 441 3.83 -7.12 31.18
C LEU A 441 4.25 -5.72 30.72
N LEU A 442 4.74 -4.88 31.63
CA LEU A 442 5.18 -3.52 31.37
C LEU A 442 6.64 -3.35 31.83
N PRO A 443 7.64 -3.72 30.98
CA PRO A 443 9.06 -3.56 31.26
C PRO A 443 9.48 -2.09 31.08
N LEU A 444 9.07 -1.25 32.02
CA LEU A 444 9.30 0.20 31.99
C LEU A 444 10.74 0.54 32.41
N ALA A 445 11.30 1.60 31.81
CA ALA A 445 12.60 2.15 32.20
C ALA A 445 12.51 3.68 32.27
N ASP A 446 13.32 4.30 33.13
CA ASP A 446 13.37 5.76 33.29
C ASP A 446 11.99 6.42 33.47
N VAL A 447 11.16 5.79 34.31
CA VAL A 447 9.79 6.26 34.61
C VAL A 447 9.84 7.64 35.28
N VAL A 448 9.06 8.57 34.72
CA VAL A 448 8.87 9.93 35.21
C VAL A 448 7.66 10.00 36.12
N GLU A 449 6.56 9.36 35.72
CA GLU A 449 5.29 9.41 36.44
C GLU A 449 4.44 8.18 36.09
N VAL A 450 3.73 7.65 37.08
CA VAL A 450 2.63 6.69 36.88
C VAL A 450 1.42 7.23 37.61
N GLY A 451 0.26 7.15 36.99
CA GLY A 451 -0.98 7.53 37.65
C GLY A 451 -2.14 6.59 37.34
N PHE A 452 -3.12 6.61 38.24
CA PHE A 452 -4.28 5.73 38.20
C PHE A 452 -5.52 6.37 38.83
N VAL A 453 -6.64 6.33 38.12
CA VAL A 453 -7.95 6.79 38.60
C VAL A 453 -8.80 5.58 38.96
N ARG A 454 -9.00 5.36 40.27
CA ARG A 454 -9.70 4.18 40.80
C ARG A 454 -11.16 4.07 40.35
N SER A 455 -11.86 5.18 40.17
CA SER A 455 -13.28 5.20 39.77
C SER A 455 -13.51 4.79 38.31
N THR A 456 -12.55 5.04 37.42
CA THR A 456 -12.68 4.78 35.99
C THR A 456 -11.81 3.63 35.49
N GLY A 457 -10.82 3.21 36.28
CA GLY A 457 -9.78 2.26 35.87
C GLY A 457 -8.74 2.88 34.94
N TYR A 458 -8.77 4.19 34.69
CA TYR A 458 -7.81 4.85 33.80
C TYR A 458 -6.41 4.85 34.41
N MET A 459 -5.41 4.44 33.64
CA MET A 459 -4.00 4.46 34.02
C MET A 459 -3.16 5.16 32.97
N TRP A 460 -2.07 5.80 33.41
CA TRP A 460 -1.05 6.34 32.51
C TRP A 460 0.35 6.16 33.10
N ILE A 461 1.33 6.08 32.20
CA ILE A 461 2.75 5.98 32.51
C ILE A 461 3.47 6.94 31.58
N VAL A 462 4.37 7.74 32.15
CA VAL A 462 5.29 8.62 31.44
C VAL A 462 6.70 8.18 31.72
N GLN A 463 7.51 8.00 30.68
CA GLN A 463 8.92 7.62 30.76
C GLN A 463 9.77 8.52 29.86
N LYS A 464 11.05 8.68 30.20
CA LYS A 464 11.93 9.65 29.51
C LYS A 464 12.16 9.33 28.04
N ALA A 465 12.23 8.06 27.69
CA ALA A 465 12.51 7.59 26.34
C ALA A 465 11.65 6.38 26.00
N LYS A 466 11.45 6.16 24.69
CA LYS A 466 10.88 4.91 24.20
C LYS A 466 11.79 3.75 24.60
N VAL A 467 11.19 2.65 25.05
CA VAL A 467 11.88 1.39 25.38
C VAL A 467 11.44 0.32 24.38
N GLU A 468 12.38 -0.48 23.89
CA GLU A 468 12.08 -1.73 23.19
C GLU A 468 12.51 -2.89 24.08
N HIS A 469 11.59 -3.83 24.33
CA HIS A 469 11.83 -5.00 25.14
C HIS A 469 11.57 -6.27 24.34
N SER A 470 12.45 -7.26 24.48
CA SER A 470 12.30 -8.55 23.81
C SER A 470 11.86 -9.60 24.82
N PHE A 471 10.60 -10.03 24.73
CA PHE A 471 10.10 -11.18 25.50
C PHE A 471 10.65 -12.47 24.88
N LYS A 472 11.68 -13.04 25.50
CA LYS A 472 12.47 -14.13 24.93
C LYS A 472 11.67 -15.41 24.70
N ILE A 473 10.81 -15.78 25.65
CA ILE A 473 9.99 -17.01 25.59
C ILE A 473 9.13 -17.05 24.32
N VAL A 474 8.61 -15.90 23.90
CA VAL A 474 7.73 -15.79 22.72
C VAL A 474 8.43 -15.16 21.51
N SER A 475 9.73 -14.84 21.63
CA SER A 475 10.51 -14.15 20.61
C SER A 475 9.82 -12.89 20.06
N LYS A 476 9.17 -12.10 20.94
CA LYS A 476 8.45 -10.87 20.56
C LYS A 476 9.19 -9.62 21.01
N LEU A 477 9.52 -8.77 20.04
CA LEU A 477 10.03 -7.42 20.30
C LEU A 477 8.85 -6.45 20.44
N VAL A 478 8.78 -5.74 21.55
CA VAL A 478 7.67 -4.83 21.89
C VAL A 478 8.24 -3.45 22.20
N SER A 479 7.66 -2.43 21.59
CA SER A 479 7.99 -1.02 21.78
C SER A 479 6.99 -0.38 22.74
N TYR A 480 7.51 0.32 23.74
CA TYR A 480 6.81 1.10 24.75
C TYR A 480 7.18 2.57 24.56
N ALA A 481 6.19 3.41 24.24
CA ALA A 481 6.38 4.84 23.99
C ALA A 481 6.66 5.63 25.27
N THR A 482 7.02 6.91 25.12
CA THR A 482 7.24 7.83 26.25
C THR A 482 5.98 8.10 27.06
N GLU A 483 4.80 7.92 26.47
CA GLU A 483 3.52 7.96 27.17
C GLU A 483 2.70 6.72 26.79
N ILE A 484 2.25 6.00 27.82
CA ILE A 484 1.43 4.79 27.73
C ILE A 484 0.18 5.07 28.55
N ASN A 485 -1.00 4.79 28.02
CA ASN A 485 -2.26 4.96 28.76
C ASN A 485 -3.31 3.95 28.31
N GLY A 486 -4.29 3.70 29.17
CA GLY A 486 -5.38 2.77 28.90
C GLY A 486 -6.27 2.62 30.13
N TYR A 487 -7.21 1.69 30.08
CA TYR A 487 -8.08 1.37 31.20
C TYR A 487 -7.79 -0.05 31.66
N VAL A 488 -7.47 -0.21 32.93
CA VAL A 488 -7.24 -1.49 33.57
C VAL A 488 -8.50 -1.96 34.30
N GLU A 489 -8.84 -3.22 34.09
CA GLU A 489 -9.92 -3.97 34.72
C GLU A 489 -9.37 -5.33 35.14
N LYS A 490 -10.14 -6.09 35.93
CA LYS A 490 -9.70 -7.41 36.37
C LYS A 490 -9.39 -8.31 35.17
N HIS A 491 -8.16 -8.83 35.11
CA HIS A 491 -7.58 -9.63 34.02
C HIS A 491 -7.43 -8.92 32.67
N ARG A 492 -7.62 -7.59 32.57
CA ARG A 492 -7.72 -6.92 31.27
C ARG A 492 -7.15 -5.50 31.28
N ILE A 493 -6.50 -5.13 30.18
CA ILE A 493 -6.23 -3.73 29.83
C ILE A 493 -6.90 -3.44 28.50
N LYS A 494 -7.69 -2.37 28.39
CA LYS A 494 -8.41 -1.98 27.17
C LYS A 494 -8.09 -0.54 26.76
N LYS A 495 -8.28 -0.26 25.46
CA LYS A 495 -7.94 1.03 24.84
C LYS A 495 -6.49 1.45 25.13
N LEU A 496 -5.59 0.46 25.20
CA LEU A 496 -4.18 0.65 25.45
C LEU A 496 -3.56 1.42 24.28
N LYS A 497 -2.82 2.46 24.63
CA LYS A 497 -2.03 3.30 23.72
C LYS A 497 -0.59 3.33 24.20
N GLY A 498 0.33 3.58 23.28
CA GLY A 498 1.76 3.63 23.57
C GLY A 498 2.49 2.29 23.56
N VAL A 499 1.80 1.17 23.33
CA VAL A 499 2.42 -0.17 23.20
C VAL A 499 2.25 -0.70 21.77
N LYS A 500 3.34 -1.16 21.17
CA LYS A 500 3.36 -1.76 19.83
C LYS A 500 4.17 -3.05 19.84
N ALA A 501 3.65 -4.13 19.28
CA ALA A 501 4.38 -5.37 19.12
C ALA A 501 4.93 -5.46 17.69
N LYS A 502 6.20 -5.81 17.51
CA LYS A 502 6.78 -6.00 16.18
C LYS A 502 6.19 -7.26 15.55
N GLU A 503 5.68 -7.10 14.35
CA GLU A 503 5.24 -8.20 13.49
C GLU A 503 5.81 -7.93 12.09
N LEU A 504 6.68 -8.82 11.61
CA LEU A 504 7.47 -8.62 10.39
C LEU A 504 8.21 -7.26 10.39
N LEU A 505 7.94 -6.41 9.39
CA LEU A 505 8.49 -5.05 9.24
C LEU A 505 7.61 -3.96 9.88
N LEU A 506 6.50 -4.34 10.52
CA LEU A 506 5.51 -3.42 11.07
C LEU A 506 5.53 -3.42 12.60
N TRP A 507 4.99 -2.34 13.17
CA TRP A 507 4.79 -2.16 14.60
C TRP A 507 3.31 -1.92 14.91
N PRO A 508 2.43 -2.93 14.74
CA PRO A 508 1.03 -2.80 15.07
C PRO A 508 0.81 -2.41 16.54
N PRO A 509 -0.14 -1.50 16.82
CA PRO A 509 -0.49 -1.15 18.19
C PRO A 509 -1.22 -2.28 18.88
N VAL A 510 -0.86 -2.52 20.15
CA VAL A 510 -1.60 -3.38 21.07
C VAL A 510 -2.69 -2.52 21.70
N ASN A 511 -3.96 -2.83 21.43
CA ASN A 511 -5.10 -2.07 21.94
C ASN A 511 -5.69 -2.68 23.20
N GLU A 512 -5.61 -4.00 23.34
CA GLU A 512 -6.21 -4.71 24.44
C GLU A 512 -5.38 -5.93 24.81
N ILE A 513 -5.29 -6.19 26.12
CA ILE A 513 -4.61 -7.32 26.72
C ILE A 513 -5.61 -8.01 27.63
N THR A 514 -5.74 -9.33 27.57
CA THR A 514 -6.68 -10.10 28.40
C THR A 514 -6.04 -11.41 28.86
N VAL A 515 -6.09 -11.69 30.15
CA VAL A 515 -5.71 -12.99 30.73
C VAL A 515 -6.97 -13.83 30.89
N ASP A 516 -6.91 -15.10 30.53
CA ASP A 516 -8.07 -15.99 30.66
C ASP A 516 -8.53 -16.14 32.12
N TYR A 517 -9.84 -16.09 32.32
CA TYR A 517 -10.49 -16.42 33.59
C TYR A 517 -11.70 -17.34 33.36
N PRO A 518 -11.75 -18.55 33.96
CA PRO A 518 -10.75 -19.16 34.85
C PRO A 518 -9.35 -19.34 34.21
N PRO A 519 -8.26 -19.35 34.99
CA PRO A 519 -6.90 -19.36 34.42
C PRO A 519 -6.61 -20.61 33.58
N THR A 520 -6.35 -20.41 32.28
CA THR A 520 -5.94 -21.47 31.33
C THR A 520 -4.43 -21.48 31.09
N GLY A 521 -3.70 -20.52 31.68
CA GLY A 521 -2.30 -20.25 31.37
C GLY A 521 -2.10 -19.40 30.10
N LYS A 522 -3.17 -18.83 29.53
CA LYS A 522 -3.11 -18.01 28.30
C LYS A 522 -3.37 -16.52 28.56
N ILE A 523 -2.69 -15.70 27.75
CA ILE A 523 -2.88 -14.26 27.66
C ILE A 523 -3.05 -13.87 26.19
N HIS A 524 -3.97 -12.94 25.94
CA HIS A 524 -4.41 -12.51 24.63
C HIS A 524 -4.08 -11.04 24.40
N PHE A 525 -3.55 -10.73 23.23
CA PHE A 525 -3.20 -9.38 22.79
C PHE A 525 -3.97 -9.06 21.53
N LYS A 526 -4.92 -8.14 21.63
CA LYS A 526 -5.77 -7.72 20.53
C LYS A 526 -5.29 -6.37 20.00
N SER A 527 -5.04 -6.32 18.70
CA SER A 527 -4.69 -5.10 17.98
C SER A 527 -5.91 -4.24 17.65
N LEU A 528 -5.69 -2.99 17.26
CA LEU A 528 -6.75 -2.14 16.71
C LEU A 528 -7.40 -2.72 15.44
N ALA A 529 -6.69 -3.57 14.71
CA ALA A 529 -7.16 -4.24 13.50
C ALA A 529 -8.00 -5.50 13.79
N GLY A 530 -8.31 -5.78 15.07
CA GLY A 530 -9.11 -6.95 15.46
C GLY A 530 -8.35 -8.27 15.50
N VAL A 531 -7.07 -8.30 15.09
CA VAL A 531 -6.20 -9.47 15.21
C VAL A 531 -5.89 -9.71 16.68
N THR A 532 -6.18 -10.92 17.16
CA THR A 532 -5.83 -11.41 18.49
C THR A 532 -4.68 -12.41 18.40
N LYS A 533 -3.62 -12.18 19.18
CA LYS A 533 -2.52 -13.14 19.38
C LYS A 533 -2.60 -13.70 20.79
N THR A 534 -2.27 -14.99 20.93
CA THR A 534 -2.37 -15.72 22.19
C THR A 534 -1.00 -16.28 22.55
N PHE A 535 -0.61 -16.10 23.81
CA PHE A 535 0.69 -16.52 24.33
C PHE A 535 0.53 -17.17 25.71
N PRO A 536 1.54 -17.94 26.16
CA PRO A 536 1.58 -18.42 27.54
C PRO A 536 1.79 -17.24 28.51
N VAL A 537 1.12 -17.27 29.65
CA VAL A 537 1.21 -16.23 30.70
C VAL A 537 2.64 -16.11 31.24
N GLU A 538 3.37 -17.22 31.38
CA GLU A 538 4.75 -17.19 31.89
C GLU A 538 5.72 -16.38 31.03
N ALA A 539 5.40 -16.15 29.75
CA ALA A 539 6.22 -15.30 28.88
C ALA A 539 6.29 -13.83 29.32
N PHE A 540 5.36 -13.41 30.19
CA PHE A 540 5.25 -12.04 30.69
C PHE A 540 5.45 -11.98 32.21
N ALA A 541 6.06 -13.00 32.81
CA ALA A 541 6.47 -12.97 34.20
C ALA A 541 7.58 -11.92 34.44
N ALA A 542 7.73 -11.45 35.68
CA ALA A 542 8.80 -10.52 36.02
C ALA A 542 10.18 -11.12 35.71
N GLY A 543 11.05 -10.36 35.05
CA GLY A 543 12.42 -10.77 34.70
C GLY A 543 12.57 -11.51 33.36
N GLN A 544 11.51 -11.63 32.55
CA GLN A 544 11.54 -12.23 31.21
C GLN A 544 11.97 -11.28 30.09
#